data_AF-A0A7J5F8I9-F1
#
_entry.id   AF-A0A7J5F8I9-F1
#
_cell.length_a   1.000
_cell.length_b   1.000
_cell.length_c   1.000
_cell.angle_alpha   90.00
_cell.angle_beta   90.00
_cell.angle_gamma   90.00
#
_symmetry.space_group_name_H-M   'P 1'
#
loop_
_entity.id
_entity.type
_entity.pdbx_description
1 polymer ?
#
loop_
_entity_poly.entity_id
_entity_poly.type
_entity_poly.pdbx_seq_one_letter_code
_entity_poly.pdbx_strand_id
1 'polypeptide(L)'
;MAVLQWSQDLSVRVPSLDAQHQTMIALINELHDAVTGGRPRLFVDAAIEKVVEYTREHFSFEENCLLKACYQRFEHHQCEHSELAAKLDLLRWRHRNGDDAAGTELVETLTTWVHRHIRGSDRSYAGHLVRSGTE
;
A
#
# COMPACT_ATOMS: atom_id res chain seq x y z
N MET A 1 19.04 1.65 -3.98
CA MET A 1 18.84 2.34 -2.67
C MET A 1 17.35 2.30 -2.41
N ALA A 2 16.90 2.08 -1.17
CA ALA A 2 15.48 2.01 -0.89
C ALA A 2 14.77 3.33 -1.27
N VAL A 3 13.71 3.24 -2.07
CA VAL A 3 12.89 4.40 -2.46
C VAL A 3 12.01 4.88 -1.31
N LEU A 4 11.65 3.96 -0.41
CA LEU A 4 10.85 4.23 0.77
C LEU A 4 11.45 3.49 1.97
N GLN A 5 11.74 4.22 3.05
CA GLN A 5 12.29 3.63 4.27
C GLN A 5 11.25 3.65 5.39
N TRP A 6 11.14 2.55 6.11
CA TRP A 6 10.38 2.53 7.35
C TRP A 6 10.99 3.49 8.36
N SER A 7 10.13 4.23 9.05
CA SER A 7 10.53 5.10 10.14
C SER A 7 9.41 5.16 11.17
N GLN A 8 9.72 5.64 12.38
CA GLN A 8 8.73 5.76 13.46
C GLN A 8 7.58 6.71 13.10
N ASP A 9 7.77 7.60 12.11
CA ASP A 9 6.72 8.46 11.57
C ASP A 9 5.67 7.70 10.73
N LEU A 10 5.95 6.46 10.30
CA LEU A 10 5.02 5.55 9.62
C LEU A 10 4.37 4.54 10.59
N SER A 11 4.75 4.56 11.87
CA SER A 11 4.07 3.73 12.88
C SER A 11 2.71 4.34 13.23
N VAL A 12 1.69 3.48 13.25
CA VAL A 12 0.35 3.78 13.78
C VAL A 12 0.19 3.26 15.22
N ARG A 13 1.23 2.64 15.78
CA ARG A 13 1.27 2.05 17.13
C ARG A 13 0.28 0.90 17.33
N VAL A 14 -0.05 0.21 16.25
CA VAL A 14 -0.82 -1.03 16.24
C VAL A 14 0.09 -2.10 15.63
N PRO A 15 0.63 -3.05 16.41
CA PRO A 15 1.71 -3.93 15.96
C PRO A 15 1.42 -4.72 14.68
N SER A 16 0.19 -5.19 14.51
CA SER A 16 -0.27 -5.93 13.31
C SER A 16 -0.24 -5.05 12.06
N LEU A 17 -0.72 -3.81 12.15
CA LEU A 17 -0.73 -2.84 11.05
C LEU A 17 0.68 -2.36 10.73
N ASP A 18 1.50 -2.08 11.75
CA ASP A 18 2.90 -1.70 11.55
C ASP A 18 3.69 -2.81 10.82
N ALA A 19 3.43 -4.09 11.14
CA ALA A 19 4.04 -5.21 10.44
C ALA A 19 3.58 -5.32 8.97
N GLN A 20 2.29 -5.04 8.70
CA GLN A 20 1.77 -5.00 7.34
C GLN A 20 2.36 -3.84 6.53
N HIS A 21 2.44 -2.64 7.10
CA HIS A 21 3.07 -1.49 6.45
C HIS A 21 4.54 -1.75 6.14
N GLN A 22 5.30 -2.35 7.06
CA GLN A 22 6.70 -2.71 6.82
C GLN A 22 6.84 -3.69 5.64
N THR A 23 5.95 -4.68 5.56
CA THR A 23 5.92 -5.63 4.45
C THR A 23 5.59 -4.92 3.14
N MET A 24 4.57 -4.05 3.13
CA MET A 24 4.20 -3.25 1.95
C MET A 24 5.37 -2.39 1.45
N ILE A 25 6.09 -1.73 2.36
CA ILE A 25 7.28 -0.93 2.02
C ILE A 25 8.39 -1.82 1.45
N ALA A 26 8.61 -3.01 2.00
CA ALA A 26 9.59 -3.95 1.45
C ALA A 26 9.24 -4.35 0.00
N LEU A 27 7.96 -4.61 -0.29
CA LEU A 27 7.49 -4.93 -1.65
C LEU A 27 7.61 -3.74 -2.62
N ILE A 28 7.34 -2.52 -2.15
CA ILE A 28 7.55 -1.31 -2.94
C ILE A 28 9.04 -1.15 -3.31
N ASN A 29 9.94 -1.42 -2.37
CA ASN A 29 11.38 -1.38 -2.64
C ASN A 29 11.83 -2.49 -3.59
N GLU A 30 11.28 -3.70 -3.46
CA GLU A 30 11.54 -4.81 -4.40
C GLU A 30 11.12 -4.44 -5.83
N LEU A 31 9.93 -3.85 -5.99
CA LEU A 31 9.47 -3.33 -7.27
C LEU A 31 10.38 -2.21 -7.80
N HIS A 32 10.76 -1.26 -6.95
CA HIS A 32 11.66 -0.17 -7.34
C HIS A 32 12.99 -0.70 -7.88
N ASP A 33 13.60 -1.66 -7.18
CA ASP A 33 14.86 -2.28 -7.61
C ASP A 33 14.67 -3.08 -8.92
N ALA A 34 13.51 -3.73 -9.11
CA ALA A 34 13.20 -4.44 -10.34
C ALA A 34 13.11 -3.48 -11.55
N VAL A 35 12.41 -2.36 -11.38
CA VAL A 35 12.21 -1.34 -12.42
C VAL A 35 13.51 -0.59 -12.72
N THR A 36 14.22 -0.11 -11.71
CA THR A 36 15.43 0.71 -11.89
C THR A 36 16.68 -0.11 -12.21
N GLY A 37 16.73 -1.37 -11.79
CA GLY A 37 17.83 -2.28 -12.06
C GLY A 37 17.85 -2.86 -13.47
N GLY A 38 16.92 -2.45 -14.35
CA GLY A 38 16.82 -2.97 -15.72
C GLY A 38 16.60 -4.48 -15.77
N ARG A 39 15.85 -5.02 -14.79
CA ARG A 39 15.57 -6.45 -14.72
C ARG A 39 14.70 -6.88 -15.91
N PRO A 40 14.77 -8.16 -16.33
CA PRO A 40 13.87 -8.66 -17.37
C PRO A 40 12.41 -8.43 -16.99
N ARG A 41 11.57 -8.10 -17.98
CA ARG A 41 10.15 -7.76 -17.79
C ARG A 41 9.38 -8.74 -16.90
N LEU A 42 9.65 -10.04 -17.02
CA LEU A 42 9.04 -11.08 -16.18
C LEU A 42 9.25 -10.84 -14.66
N PHE A 43 10.40 -10.31 -14.25
CA PHE A 43 10.66 -9.97 -12.85
C PHE A 43 9.90 -8.73 -12.41
N VAL A 44 9.77 -7.72 -13.29
CA VAL A 44 9.00 -6.52 -13.03
C VAL A 44 7.51 -6.87 -12.92
N ASP A 45 7.00 -7.70 -13.84
CA ASP A 45 5.63 -8.24 -13.80
C ASP A 45 5.37 -8.92 -12.46
N ALA A 46 6.23 -9.86 -12.05
CA ALA A 46 6.06 -10.58 -10.78
C ALA A 46 6.08 -9.64 -9.55
N ALA A 47 6.94 -8.61 -9.56
CA ALA A 47 7.00 -7.63 -8.48
C ALA A 47 5.73 -6.74 -8.44
N ILE A 48 5.21 -6.33 -9.60
CA ILE A 48 3.95 -5.60 -9.71
C ILE A 48 2.79 -6.44 -9.17
N GLU A 49 2.67 -7.70 -9.58
CA GLU A 49 1.63 -8.61 -9.07
C GLU A 49 1.66 -8.68 -7.55
N LYS A 50 2.84 -8.98 -7.01
CA LYS A 50 3.05 -9.18 -5.57
C LYS A 50 2.66 -7.94 -4.76
N VAL A 51 3.07 -6.74 -5.18
CA VAL A 51 2.75 -5.52 -4.44
C VAL A 51 1.27 -5.14 -4.56
N VAL A 52 0.66 -5.35 -5.73
CA VAL A 52 -0.77 -5.06 -5.96
C VAL A 52 -1.66 -6.01 -5.16
N GLU A 53 -1.35 -7.30 -5.15
CA GLU A 53 -2.08 -8.31 -4.37
C GLU A 53 -1.96 -8.01 -2.87
N TYR A 54 -0.75 -7.79 -2.38
CA TYR A 54 -0.52 -7.48 -0.97
C TYR A 54 -1.21 -6.18 -0.52
N THR A 55 -1.25 -5.16 -1.39
CA THR A 55 -1.97 -3.91 -1.10
C THR A 55 -3.47 -4.16 -0.89
N ARG A 56 -4.08 -5.05 -1.69
CA ARG A 56 -5.50 -5.41 -1.53
C ARG A 56 -5.77 -6.23 -0.28
N GLU A 57 -4.86 -7.15 0.06
CA GLU A 57 -4.95 -7.95 1.29
C GLU A 57 -4.89 -7.04 2.53
N HIS A 58 -3.95 -6.09 2.53
CA HIS A 58 -3.83 -5.09 3.57
C HIS A 58 -5.11 -4.25 3.74
N PHE A 59 -5.63 -3.69 2.64
CA PHE A 59 -6.88 -2.92 2.66
C PHE A 59 -8.06 -3.75 3.17
N SER A 60 -8.18 -4.99 2.72
CA SER A 60 -9.26 -5.89 3.16
C SER A 60 -9.17 -6.19 4.66
N PHE A 61 -7.97 -6.41 5.18
CA PHE A 61 -7.73 -6.61 6.62
C PHE A 61 -8.16 -5.36 7.41
N GLU A 62 -7.68 -4.21 6.98
CA GLU A 62 -7.87 -2.95 7.67
C GLU A 62 -9.34 -2.50 7.65
N GLU A 63 -10.00 -2.57 6.49
CA GLU A 63 -11.42 -2.26 6.33
C GLU A 63 -12.30 -3.15 7.21
N ASN A 64 -11.96 -4.44 7.33
CA ASN A 64 -12.65 -5.36 8.23
C ASN A 64 -12.49 -4.93 9.70
N CYS A 65 -11.31 -4.47 10.11
CA CYS A 65 -11.09 -3.94 11.45
C CYS A 65 -11.88 -2.63 11.69
N LEU A 66 -11.89 -1.72 10.72
CA LEU A 66 -12.64 -0.45 10.81
C LEU A 66 -14.15 -0.67 10.87
N LEU A 67 -14.66 -1.62 10.07
CA LEU A 67 -16.07 -1.97 10.04
C LEU A 67 -16.53 -2.55 11.38
N LYS A 68 -15.78 -3.51 11.94
CA LYS A 68 -16.05 -4.10 13.27
C LYS A 68 -15.98 -3.07 14.39
N ALA A 69 -15.07 -2.11 14.28
CA ALA A 69 -14.93 -1.03 15.24
C ALA A 69 -16.02 0.05 15.09
N CYS A 70 -16.91 -0.02 14.09
CA CYS A 70 -17.88 1.02 13.75
C CYS A 70 -17.21 2.40 13.57
N TYR A 71 -16.06 2.45 12.89
CA TYR A 71 -15.33 3.70 12.69
C TYR A 71 -16.12 4.68 11.81
N GLN A 72 -16.37 5.89 12.32
CA GLN A 72 -17.28 6.86 11.68
C GLN A 72 -16.85 7.29 10.27
N ARG A 73 -15.56 7.25 9.95
CA ARG A 73 -15.03 7.64 8.62
C ARG A 73 -14.69 6.43 7.74
N PHE A 74 -15.25 5.25 8.05
CA PHE A 74 -15.01 4.03 7.29
C PHE A 74 -15.25 4.20 5.79
N GLU A 75 -16.40 4.76 5.38
CA GLU A 75 -16.71 4.95 3.96
C GLU A 75 -15.71 5.86 3.24
N HIS A 76 -15.24 6.91 3.92
CA HIS A 76 -14.22 7.80 3.37
C HIS A 76 -12.89 7.06 3.18
N HIS A 77 -12.49 6.28 4.18
CA HIS A 77 -11.26 5.48 4.15
C HIS A 77 -11.29 4.41 3.04
N GLN A 78 -12.40 3.69 2.92
CA GLN A 78 -12.61 2.71 1.85
C GLN A 78 -12.62 3.37 0.46
N CYS A 79 -13.09 4.62 0.35
CA CYS A 79 -13.00 5.39 -0.90
C CYS A 79 -11.53 5.65 -1.28
N GLU A 80 -10.69 6.08 -0.34
CA GLU A 80 -9.25 6.28 -0.57
C GLU A 80 -8.56 4.99 -1.05
N HIS A 81 -8.90 3.86 -0.45
CA HIS A 81 -8.40 2.53 -0.85
C HIS A 81 -8.87 2.15 -2.27
N SER A 82 -10.15 2.36 -2.56
CA SER A 82 -10.74 2.03 -3.86
C SER A 82 -10.13 2.85 -4.99
N GLU A 83 -9.87 4.13 -4.75
CA GLU A 83 -9.20 5.01 -5.71
C GLU A 83 -7.77 4.55 -6.02
N LEU A 84 -7.00 4.19 -4.99
CA LEU A 84 -5.66 3.64 -5.21
C LEU A 84 -5.72 2.31 -5.96
N ALA A 85 -6.58 1.38 -5.53
CA ALA A 85 -6.69 0.06 -6.15
C ALA A 85 -7.02 0.17 -7.65
N ALA A 86 -7.94 1.06 -8.03
CA ALA A 86 -8.27 1.33 -9.42
C ALA A 86 -7.07 1.91 -10.20
N LYS A 87 -6.30 2.82 -9.59
CA LYS A 87 -5.09 3.38 -10.20
C LYS A 87 -4.02 2.30 -10.40
N LEU A 88 -3.83 1.41 -9.42
CA LEU A 88 -2.88 0.29 -9.53
C LEU A 88 -3.28 -0.69 -10.63
N ASP A 89 -4.57 -1.01 -10.77
CA ASP A 89 -5.05 -1.86 -11.87
C ASP A 89 -4.79 -1.25 -13.24
N LEU A 90 -5.02 0.06 -13.38
CA LEU A 90 -4.73 0.77 -14.63
C LEU A 90 -3.23 0.71 -14.98
N LEU A 91 -2.36 0.96 -14.01
CA LEU A 91 -0.90 0.94 -14.21
C LEU A 91 -0.39 -0.47 -14.50
N ARG A 92 -0.88 -1.48 -13.77
CA ARG A 92 -0.62 -2.90 -14.03
C ARG A 92 -1.06 -3.29 -15.43
N TRP A 93 -2.24 -2.87 -15.86
CA TRP A 93 -2.74 -3.12 -17.22
C TRP A 93 -1.86 -2.43 -18.27
N ARG A 94 -1.52 -1.15 -18.10
CA ARG A 94 -0.62 -0.42 -19.01
C ARG A 94 0.73 -1.13 -19.15
N HIS A 95 1.35 -1.51 -18.04
CA HIS A 95 2.62 -2.24 -18.03
C HIS A 95 2.54 -3.55 -18.82
N ARG A 96 1.50 -4.36 -18.58
CA ARG A 96 1.27 -5.61 -19.32
C ARG A 96 1.05 -5.40 -20.82
N ASN A 97 0.57 -4.24 -21.23
CA ASN A 97 0.37 -3.87 -22.64
C ASN A 97 1.57 -3.15 -23.28
N GLY A 98 2.74 -3.17 -22.64
CA GLY A 98 4.00 -2.71 -23.24
C GLY A 98 4.37 -1.26 -22.91
N ASP A 99 3.65 -0.63 -21.98
CA ASP A 99 4.06 0.67 -21.44
C ASP A 99 5.09 0.48 -20.31
N ASP A 100 6.36 0.50 -20.68
CA ASP A 100 7.47 0.32 -19.73
C ASP A 100 7.52 1.43 -18.66
N ALA A 101 7.00 2.64 -18.96
CA ALA A 101 6.97 3.75 -18.01
C ALA A 101 5.95 3.51 -16.86
N ALA A 102 4.94 2.67 -17.09
CA ALA A 102 3.92 2.38 -16.09
C ALA A 102 4.49 1.71 -14.82
N GLY A 103 5.59 0.95 -14.93
CA GLY A 103 6.26 0.37 -13.76
C GLY A 103 6.85 1.44 -12.84
N THR A 104 7.51 2.45 -13.42
CA THR A 104 8.04 3.61 -12.67
C THR A 104 6.90 4.42 -12.05
N GLU A 105 5.84 4.70 -12.81
CA GLU A 105 4.68 5.44 -12.32
C GLU A 105 3.97 4.70 -11.16
N LEU A 106 3.98 3.37 -11.17
CA LEU A 106 3.43 2.55 -10.08
C LEU A 106 4.26 2.69 -8.80
N VAL A 107 5.59 2.67 -8.90
CA VAL A 107 6.50 2.91 -7.77
C VAL A 107 6.28 4.30 -7.16
N GLU A 108 6.22 5.34 -8.00
CA GLU A 108 6.01 6.72 -7.56
C GLU A 108 4.64 6.91 -6.89
N THR A 109 3.61 6.30 -7.48
CA THR A 109 2.24 6.30 -6.95
C THR A 109 2.19 5.65 -5.57
N LEU A 110 2.71 4.43 -5.43
CA LEU A 110 2.71 3.71 -4.16
C LEU A 110 3.54 4.44 -3.11
N THR A 111 4.75 4.89 -3.45
CA THR A 111 5.65 5.57 -2.51
C THR A 111 5.00 6.84 -1.94
N THR A 112 4.39 7.66 -2.80
CA THR A 112 3.73 8.90 -2.39
C THR A 112 2.47 8.61 -1.58
N TRP A 113 1.64 7.69 -2.07
CA TRP A 113 0.35 7.40 -1.46
C TRP A 113 0.53 6.74 -0.09
N VAL A 114 1.34 5.68 0.02
CA VAL A 114 1.55 4.93 1.28
C VAL A 114 2.10 5.85 2.37
N HIS A 115 3.11 6.67 2.05
CA HIS A 115 3.68 7.59 3.02
C HIS A 115 2.65 8.63 3.51
N ARG A 116 1.80 9.15 2.62
CA ARG A 116 0.76 10.13 2.99
C ARG A 116 -0.39 9.47 3.76
N HIS A 117 -0.87 8.33 3.30
CA HIS A 117 -2.04 7.61 3.82
C HIS A 117 -1.80 7.16 5.25
N ILE A 118 -0.67 6.49 5.50
CA ILE A 118 -0.27 6.02 6.83
C ILE A 118 -0.21 7.18 7.84
N ARG A 119 0.39 8.30 7.45
CA ARG A 119 0.58 9.47 8.32
C ARG A 119 -0.70 10.25 8.58
N GLY A 120 -1.67 10.14 7.68
CA GLY A 120 -2.93 10.84 7.73
C GLY A 120 -4.05 9.92 8.21
N SER A 121 -4.64 9.19 7.26
CA SER A 121 -5.80 8.34 7.45
C SER A 121 -5.53 7.25 8.47
N ASP A 122 -4.43 6.49 8.35
CA ASP A 122 -4.24 5.30 9.19
C ASP A 122 -3.98 5.65 10.65
N ARG A 123 -3.12 6.64 10.85
CA ARG A 123 -2.87 7.20 12.18
C ARG A 123 -4.15 7.75 12.83
N SER A 124 -5.12 8.22 12.05
CA SER A 124 -6.34 8.84 12.59
C SER A 124 -7.28 7.81 13.23
N TYR A 125 -7.35 6.57 12.72
CA TYR A 125 -8.20 5.53 13.28
C TYR A 125 -7.48 4.66 14.31
N ALA A 126 -6.14 4.66 14.36
CA ALA A 126 -5.37 3.71 15.16
C ALA A 126 -5.81 3.64 16.63
N GLY A 127 -6.00 4.80 17.27
CA GLY A 127 -6.50 4.87 18.64
C GLY A 127 -7.95 4.39 18.81
N HIS A 128 -8.75 4.43 17.74
CA HIS A 128 -10.12 3.91 17.73
C HIS A 128 -10.13 2.38 17.73
N LEU A 129 -9.28 1.75 16.90
CA LEU A 129 -9.14 0.29 16.88
C LEU A 129 -8.78 -0.26 18.26
N VAL A 130 -7.77 0.34 18.90
CA VAL A 130 -7.33 -0.05 20.26
C VAL A 130 -8.45 0.07 21.29
N ARG A 131 -9.21 1.17 21.27
CA ARG A 131 -10.34 1.35 22.20
C ARG A 131 -11.50 0.40 21.94
N SER A 132 -11.69 -0.03 20.70
CA SER A 132 -12.75 -0.96 20.31
C SER A 132 -12.42 -2.43 20.58
N GLY A 133 -11.14 -2.75 20.88
CA GLY A 133 -10.68 -4.13 21.06
C GLY A 133 -10.61 -4.93 19.76
N THR A 134 -10.60 -4.25 18.61
CA THR A 134 -10.48 -4.90 17.31
C THR A 134 -9.02 -5.15 16.92
N GLU A 135 -8.09 -4.41 17.55
CA GLU A 135 -6.63 -4.60 17.55
C GLU A 135 -6.07 -4.17 18.91
#